data_AF-A0A5K7TSD4-F1
#
_entry.id   AF-A0A5K7TSD4-F1
#
_cell.length_a   1.000
_cell.length_b   1.000
_cell.length_c   1.000
_cell.angle_alpha   90.00
_cell.angle_beta   90.00
_cell.angle_gamma   90.00
#
_symmetry.space_group_name_H-M   'P 1'
#
loop_
_entity.id
_entity.type
_entity.pdbx_description
1 polymer ?
#
loop_
_entity_poly.entity_id
_entity_poly.type
_entity_poly.pdbx_seq_one_letter_code
_entity_poly.pdbx_strand_id
1 'polypeptide(L)'
;MDYPKSTPNVGLVGGKFVDENTSTGQAGSLIPATWGNSVTDELLAVIVAAGLTPSEGDLTQLQKAIQTLAASDVKRTVRVATTGAIALSGVQTIDGVALVAGNRVLVKDQAAGSQNGIYTVAAGAWVRALDTNESAECVPGHLVIVESGTAHGGAIWQLANTTLPTLGTTALVYARVFGKTGVAAGTYRSVTIDVQGRVTAGSNPTTLAGYGITDVYTQAQVDNLLAGKAGNATTLAGYGITDAYTQSQVNTLLAAKAPLASPAFTGIPTVPTAAAGTNNLQAASTAFVQAAIAALVGSSPAALDTLKELADAIGNDPNFATTMVNALAGKANKATTLAGYGITDGVKFGDYGLGKPITLEGGSNLNALVQPGIYLFGSGTALVNAPITGASYVIVRGSEVYPHQELRRIYQNRVFIRAAKTANPTTAAADWMDWEELLTSGNHVQSTADEAQAGVATSGWMTPLRVYQAVRSAVYRCTEAAWGVIRLATQDETDAGALDVAAVTPLKLKKHSSIGVGQTWQNVLASRALNTTYTNSTGRPIMITVALRDQGSYMSEMYVAGVQVGTWDQSTSITYTQTFIVPAGATYMVTGNGGSAGGNTLVLWTELR
;
A
#
# COMPACT_ATOMS: atom_id res chain seq x y z
N MET A 1 -63.88 35.26 77.20
CA MET A 1 -64.63 35.07 78.43
C MET A 1 -63.64 34.92 79.56
N ASP A 2 -63.78 35.74 80.60
CA ASP A 2 -63.03 35.69 81.86
C ASP A 2 -63.98 36.17 82.97
N TYR A 3 -63.57 36.12 84.24
CA TYR A 3 -64.33 36.68 85.35
C TYR A 3 -64.70 38.16 85.09
N PRO A 4 -65.91 38.62 85.47
CA PRO A 4 -66.41 39.95 85.14
C PRO A 4 -65.76 41.03 86.02
N LYS A 5 -64.53 41.44 85.69
CA LYS A 5 -63.74 42.45 86.42
C LYS A 5 -64.19 43.88 86.11
N SER A 6 -64.84 44.11 84.98
CA SER A 6 -65.27 45.44 84.51
C SER A 6 -66.65 45.88 85.01
N THR A 7 -67.44 44.97 85.60
CA THR A 7 -68.78 45.28 86.11
C THR A 7 -68.69 45.74 87.58
N PRO A 8 -69.12 46.96 87.93
CA PRO A 8 -69.09 47.42 89.33
C PRO A 8 -70.02 46.58 90.23
N ASN A 9 -69.66 46.43 91.52
CA ASN A 9 -70.50 45.82 92.56
C ASN A 9 -70.89 44.34 92.37
N VAL A 10 -70.14 43.56 91.57
CA VAL A 10 -70.35 42.11 91.41
C VAL A 10 -69.86 41.26 92.59
N GLY A 11 -69.24 41.89 93.60
CA GLY A 11 -68.78 41.20 94.80
C GLY A 11 -67.65 40.19 94.55
N LEU A 12 -66.75 40.46 93.60
CA LEU A 12 -65.56 39.64 93.37
C LEU A 12 -64.42 40.08 94.31
N VAL A 13 -63.69 39.11 94.86
CA VAL A 13 -62.46 39.36 95.64
C VAL A 13 -61.34 38.54 95.03
N GLY A 14 -60.20 39.20 94.74
CA GLY A 14 -59.08 38.54 94.05
C GLY A 14 -59.42 38.07 92.62
N GLY A 15 -60.47 38.62 92.00
CA GLY A 15 -60.92 38.22 90.67
C GLY A 15 -61.78 36.95 90.63
N LYS A 16 -62.25 36.45 91.77
CA LYS A 16 -63.16 35.29 91.88
C LYS A 16 -64.42 35.63 92.68
N PHE A 17 -65.49 34.84 92.49
CA PHE A 17 -66.71 34.95 93.28
C PHE A 17 -66.44 34.52 94.72
N VAL A 18 -67.05 35.21 95.69
CA VAL A 18 -66.91 34.95 97.13
C VAL A 18 -68.27 35.03 97.83
N ASP A 19 -68.51 34.22 98.86
CA ASP A 19 -69.75 34.26 99.61
C ASP A 19 -69.72 35.42 100.64
N GLU A 20 -70.90 35.89 101.07
CA GLU A 20 -71.00 36.97 102.06
C GLU A 20 -70.43 36.52 103.41
N ASN A 21 -69.65 37.39 104.05
CA ASN A 21 -69.19 37.17 105.42
C ASN A 21 -69.64 38.32 106.32
N THR A 22 -70.72 38.05 107.04
CA THR A 22 -71.37 38.99 107.96
C THR A 22 -70.51 39.33 109.19
N SER A 23 -69.48 38.53 109.50
CA SER A 23 -68.57 38.76 110.64
C SER A 23 -67.40 39.69 110.30
N THR A 24 -67.02 39.79 109.03
CA THR A 24 -65.94 40.68 108.55
C THR A 24 -66.46 41.88 107.74
N GLY A 25 -67.78 41.95 107.50
CA GLY A 25 -68.41 42.97 106.67
C GLY A 25 -68.13 42.80 105.17
N GLN A 26 -67.62 41.64 104.75
CA GLN A 26 -67.32 41.37 103.34
C GLN A 26 -68.63 41.10 102.59
N ALA A 27 -68.94 41.96 101.62
CA ALA A 27 -70.06 41.77 100.71
C ALA A 27 -69.81 40.55 99.81
N GLY A 28 -70.79 39.65 99.74
CA GLY A 28 -70.76 38.48 98.87
C GLY A 28 -71.06 38.81 97.41
N SER A 29 -70.69 37.88 96.53
CA SER A 29 -71.15 37.82 95.15
C SER A 29 -72.66 37.57 95.07
N LEU A 30 -73.29 38.03 93.99
CA LEU A 30 -74.74 37.85 93.76
C LEU A 30 -75.16 36.39 93.50
N ILE A 31 -74.20 35.52 93.23
CA ILE A 31 -74.38 34.07 93.00
C ILE A 31 -73.47 33.30 93.97
N PRO A 32 -73.82 32.04 94.33
CA PRO A 32 -72.96 31.23 95.19
C PRO A 32 -71.55 31.09 94.63
N ALA A 33 -70.55 31.39 95.45
CA ALA A 33 -69.15 31.45 95.02
C ALA A 33 -68.68 30.13 94.40
N THR A 34 -69.07 29.01 95.00
CA THR A 34 -68.71 27.68 94.51
C THR A 34 -69.22 27.42 93.09
N TRP A 35 -70.48 27.78 92.80
CA TRP A 35 -71.07 27.57 91.48
C TRP A 35 -70.48 28.52 90.43
N GLY A 36 -70.38 29.81 90.75
CA GLY A 36 -69.81 30.81 89.84
C GLY A 36 -68.36 30.49 89.46
N ASN A 37 -67.52 30.17 90.44
CA ASN A 37 -66.12 29.81 90.20
C ASN A 37 -66.00 28.51 89.40
N SER A 38 -66.78 27.47 89.71
CA SER A 38 -66.68 26.18 89.00
C SER A 38 -67.04 26.31 87.52
N VAL A 39 -68.10 27.06 87.19
CA VAL A 39 -68.49 27.27 85.79
C VAL A 39 -67.47 28.14 85.06
N THR A 40 -67.01 29.24 85.67
CA THR A 40 -66.03 30.12 85.03
C THR A 40 -64.68 29.43 84.85
N ASP A 41 -64.19 28.69 85.84
CA ASP A 41 -62.93 27.94 85.75
C ASP A 41 -62.99 26.83 84.68
N GLU A 42 -64.12 26.13 84.51
CA GLU A 42 -64.30 25.12 83.45
C GLU A 42 -64.23 25.75 82.05
N LEU A 43 -64.91 26.88 81.85
CA LEU A 43 -64.88 27.62 80.59
C LEU A 43 -63.48 28.16 80.28
N LEU A 44 -62.79 28.66 81.31
CA LEU A 44 -61.39 29.09 81.21
C LEU A 44 -60.46 27.93 80.86
N ALA A 45 -60.66 26.76 81.44
CA ALA A 45 -59.86 25.57 81.16
C ALA A 45 -59.96 25.17 79.69
N VAL A 46 -61.16 25.20 79.09
CA VAL A 46 -61.35 24.93 77.65
C VAL A 46 -60.64 26.00 76.80
N ILE A 47 -60.75 27.27 77.16
CA ILE A 47 -60.09 28.39 76.45
C ILE A 47 -58.57 28.27 76.49
N VAL A 48 -58.00 27.97 77.67
CA VAL A 48 -56.56 27.78 77.86
C VAL A 48 -56.07 26.50 77.18
N ALA A 49 -56.84 25.42 77.22
CA ALA A 49 -56.51 24.17 76.51
C ALA A 49 -56.42 24.37 74.99
N ALA A 50 -57.21 25.29 74.43
CA ALA A 50 -57.13 25.72 73.04
C ALA A 50 -55.99 26.73 72.76
N GLY A 51 -55.15 27.06 73.75
CA GLY A 51 -54.03 27.99 73.63
C GLY A 51 -54.44 29.47 73.57
N LEU A 52 -55.67 29.82 73.93
CA LEU A 52 -56.17 31.20 73.91
C LEU A 52 -55.96 31.86 75.28
N THR A 53 -55.61 33.15 75.29
CA THR A 53 -55.57 33.96 76.52
C THR A 53 -56.98 34.45 76.87
N PRO A 54 -57.54 34.10 78.03
CA PRO A 54 -58.86 34.56 78.44
C PRO A 54 -58.97 36.09 78.49
N SER A 55 -60.08 36.62 77.98
CA SER A 55 -60.39 38.05 77.96
C SER A 55 -61.86 38.27 78.29
N GLU A 56 -62.15 39.12 79.26
CA GLU A 56 -63.52 39.49 79.65
C GLU A 56 -64.31 40.08 78.47
N GLY A 57 -63.64 40.86 77.61
CA GLY A 57 -64.27 41.57 76.50
C GLY A 57 -64.60 40.72 75.26
N ASP A 58 -64.16 39.46 75.19
CA ASP A 58 -64.44 38.58 74.04
C ASP A 58 -65.38 37.42 74.43
N LEU A 59 -66.66 37.58 74.10
CA LEU A 59 -67.71 36.57 74.35
C LEU A 59 -67.65 35.36 73.41
N THR A 60 -66.79 35.38 72.39
CA THR A 60 -66.69 34.30 71.39
C THR A 60 -65.60 33.27 71.73
N GLN A 61 -64.81 33.49 72.78
CA GLN A 61 -63.63 32.65 73.08
C GLN A 61 -63.95 31.17 73.36
N LEU A 62 -65.07 30.86 74.01
CA LEU A 62 -65.46 29.47 74.25
C LEU A 62 -65.73 28.73 72.93
N GLN A 63 -66.45 29.38 72.02
CA GLN A 63 -66.73 28.84 70.69
C GLN A 63 -65.43 28.64 69.90
N LYS A 64 -64.56 29.65 69.88
CA LYS A 64 -63.24 29.58 69.23
C LYS A 64 -62.41 28.42 69.80
N ALA A 65 -62.42 28.24 71.12
CA ALA A 65 -61.68 27.19 71.79
C ALA A 65 -62.15 25.79 71.37
N ILE A 66 -63.47 25.56 71.35
CA ILE A 66 -64.06 24.31 70.89
C ILE A 66 -63.72 24.05 69.41
N GLN A 67 -63.79 25.07 68.55
CA GLN A 67 -63.43 24.95 67.14
C GLN A 67 -61.95 24.60 66.94
N THR A 68 -61.04 25.24 67.68
CA THR A 68 -59.60 24.91 67.64
C THR A 68 -59.33 23.48 68.11
N LEU A 69 -59.95 23.06 69.21
CA LEU A 69 -59.77 21.71 69.75
C LEU A 69 -60.41 20.62 68.87
N ALA A 70 -61.46 20.96 68.11
CA ALA A 70 -62.09 20.07 67.15
C ALA A 70 -61.42 20.09 65.77
N ALA A 71 -60.45 20.98 65.53
CA ALA A 71 -59.75 21.08 64.26
C ALA A 71 -58.91 19.81 64.01
N SER A 72 -59.31 19.05 63.00
CA SER A 72 -58.55 17.89 62.51
C SER A 72 -57.72 18.27 61.29
N ASP A 73 -56.48 17.79 61.26
CA ASP A 73 -55.60 17.87 60.08
C ASP A 73 -56.04 16.92 58.97
N VAL A 74 -56.94 15.98 59.24
CA VAL A 74 -57.63 15.20 58.20
C VAL A 74 -59.10 15.61 58.21
N LYS A 75 -59.52 16.30 57.15
CA LYS A 75 -60.90 16.76 57.00
C LYS A 75 -61.82 15.61 56.62
N ARG A 76 -63.12 15.78 56.86
CA ARG A 76 -64.10 14.80 56.37
C ARG A 76 -63.99 14.70 54.86
N THR A 77 -64.14 13.49 54.37
CA THR A 77 -64.05 13.17 52.94
C THR A 77 -64.99 14.04 52.11
N VAL A 78 -64.57 14.28 50.87
CA VAL A 78 -65.38 14.98 49.88
C VAL A 78 -65.81 13.98 48.81
N ARG A 79 -67.01 14.17 48.27
CA ARG A 79 -67.53 13.31 47.22
C ARG A 79 -66.68 13.42 45.95
N VAL A 80 -66.31 14.64 45.59
CA VAL A 80 -65.48 14.97 44.42
C VAL A 80 -64.62 16.21 44.67
N ALA A 81 -63.60 16.41 43.84
CA ALA A 81 -62.87 17.66 43.71
C ALA A 81 -63.14 18.30 42.35
N THR A 82 -63.09 19.63 42.28
CA THR A 82 -63.26 20.36 41.01
C THR A 82 -62.14 20.02 40.02
N THR A 83 -62.42 20.14 38.72
CA THR A 83 -61.44 20.07 37.62
C THR A 83 -61.26 21.42 36.90
N GLY A 84 -61.91 22.47 37.42
CA GLY A 84 -62.00 23.81 36.87
C GLY A 84 -62.96 24.67 37.71
N ALA A 85 -63.04 25.97 37.42
CA ALA A 85 -63.92 26.88 38.13
C ALA A 85 -65.39 26.50 37.94
N ILE A 86 -66.18 26.57 39.01
CA ILE A 86 -67.61 26.24 39.02
C ILE A 86 -68.44 27.38 39.59
N ALA A 87 -69.77 27.31 39.40
CA ALA A 87 -70.69 28.08 40.22
C ALA A 87 -70.76 27.47 41.62
N LEU A 88 -70.71 28.27 42.68
CA LEU A 88 -70.89 27.80 44.06
C LEU A 88 -72.38 27.79 44.45
N SER A 89 -73.22 27.23 43.58
CA SER A 89 -74.66 27.13 43.78
C SER A 89 -75.27 26.02 42.92
N GLY A 90 -76.46 25.55 43.30
CA GLY A 90 -77.18 24.54 42.52
C GLY A 90 -76.57 23.14 42.60
N VAL A 91 -77.37 22.14 42.24
CA VAL A 91 -76.88 20.76 42.12
C VAL A 91 -76.24 20.57 40.75
N GLN A 92 -75.02 20.04 40.72
CA GLN A 92 -74.19 19.98 39.51
C GLN A 92 -73.54 18.60 39.34
N THR A 93 -73.02 18.33 38.15
CA THR A 93 -72.13 17.19 37.89
C THR A 93 -70.69 17.69 37.85
N ILE A 94 -69.83 17.13 38.71
CA ILE A 94 -68.41 17.52 38.82
C ILE A 94 -67.55 16.27 38.71
N ASP A 95 -66.47 16.33 37.91
CA ASP A 95 -65.56 15.21 37.64
C ASP A 95 -66.29 13.90 37.21
N GLY A 96 -67.39 14.05 36.48
CA GLY A 96 -68.23 12.94 36.03
C GLY A 96 -69.20 12.37 37.07
N VAL A 97 -69.29 12.95 38.28
CA VAL A 97 -70.20 12.52 39.35
C VAL A 97 -71.35 13.51 39.51
N ALA A 98 -72.58 13.04 39.39
CA ALA A 98 -73.78 13.82 39.70
C ALA A 98 -73.91 14.00 41.22
N LEU A 99 -73.93 15.26 41.68
CA LEU A 99 -74.01 15.59 43.09
C LEU A 99 -75.46 15.63 43.57
N VAL A 100 -75.63 15.58 44.89
CA VAL A 100 -76.92 15.83 45.56
C VAL A 100 -76.70 16.78 46.74
N ALA A 101 -77.77 17.45 47.21
CA ALA A 101 -77.68 18.33 48.36
C ALA A 101 -77.11 17.59 49.59
N GLY A 102 -76.21 18.26 50.33
CA GLY A 102 -75.48 17.69 51.46
C GLY A 102 -74.17 16.99 51.09
N ASN A 103 -73.90 16.71 49.81
CA ASN A 103 -72.57 16.25 49.40
C ASN A 103 -71.51 17.32 49.65
N ARG A 104 -70.28 16.89 49.93
CA ARG A 104 -69.13 17.77 50.13
C ARG A 104 -68.27 17.79 48.88
N VAL A 105 -67.78 18.95 48.48
CA VAL A 105 -66.94 19.13 47.30
C VAL A 105 -65.69 19.90 47.70
N LEU A 106 -64.51 19.40 47.31
CA LEU A 106 -63.29 20.19 47.36
C LEU A 106 -63.26 21.10 46.14
N VAL A 107 -63.51 22.38 46.35
CA VAL A 107 -63.40 23.44 45.34
C VAL A 107 -61.97 23.98 45.40
N LYS A 108 -61.15 23.67 44.39
CA LYS A 108 -59.73 24.03 44.37
C LYS A 108 -59.29 24.84 43.14
N ASP A 109 -60.18 25.04 42.17
CA ASP A 109 -59.86 25.63 40.87
C ASP A 109 -60.66 26.92 40.57
N GLN A 110 -61.15 27.64 41.57
CA GLN A 110 -61.78 28.94 41.34
C GLN A 110 -60.78 29.96 40.80
N ALA A 111 -61.25 30.86 39.95
CA ALA A 111 -60.44 31.98 39.46
C ALA A 111 -59.98 32.90 40.60
N ALA A 112 -60.85 33.16 41.57
CA ALA A 112 -60.47 33.79 42.84
C ALA A 112 -60.13 32.70 43.86
N GLY A 113 -58.84 32.45 44.08
CA GLY A 113 -58.38 31.40 44.99
C GLY A 113 -58.90 31.54 46.45
N SER A 114 -59.35 32.72 46.87
CA SER A 114 -59.98 32.94 48.17
C SER A 114 -61.37 32.29 48.29
N GLN A 115 -61.97 31.89 47.17
CA GLN A 115 -63.20 31.10 47.09
C GLN A 115 -62.94 29.59 47.05
N ASN A 116 -61.69 29.14 47.01
CA ASN A 116 -61.39 27.71 47.15
C ASN A 116 -61.66 27.25 48.59
N GLY A 117 -61.93 25.97 48.77
CA GLY A 117 -62.15 25.29 50.05
C GLY A 117 -63.15 24.14 49.93
N ILE A 118 -63.59 23.60 51.06
CA ILE A 118 -64.59 22.54 51.06
C ILE A 118 -65.98 23.15 51.18
N TYR A 119 -66.89 22.78 50.29
CA TYR A 119 -68.25 23.29 50.25
C TYR A 119 -69.27 22.17 50.41
N THR A 120 -70.39 22.47 51.05
CA THR A 120 -71.56 21.61 51.10
C THR A 120 -72.53 22.02 50.00
N VAL A 121 -72.87 21.06 49.13
CA VAL A 121 -73.76 21.23 47.98
C VAL A 121 -75.18 21.54 48.45
N ALA A 122 -75.83 22.51 47.82
CA ALA A 122 -77.22 22.84 48.01
C ALA A 122 -77.88 23.22 46.68
N ALA A 123 -79.22 23.23 46.61
CA ALA A 123 -79.95 23.75 45.45
C ALA A 123 -79.78 25.27 45.31
N GLY A 124 -79.58 25.98 46.43
CA GLY A 124 -79.21 27.40 46.46
C GLY A 124 -77.70 27.62 46.50
N ALA A 125 -77.26 28.72 47.10
CA ALA A 125 -75.84 28.99 47.31
C ALA A 125 -75.20 27.92 48.21
N TRP A 126 -74.01 27.47 47.83
CA TRP A 126 -73.22 26.53 48.62
C TRP A 126 -72.55 27.28 49.76
N VAL A 127 -72.48 26.61 50.90
CA VAL A 127 -71.79 27.13 52.10
C VAL A 127 -70.52 26.34 52.33
N ARG A 128 -69.50 26.99 52.91
CA ARG A 128 -68.28 26.28 53.32
C ARG A 128 -68.64 25.21 54.35
N ALA A 129 -67.96 24.08 54.27
CA ALA A 129 -68.16 22.99 55.19
C ALA A 129 -67.72 23.39 56.61
N LEU A 130 -68.46 22.91 57.61
CA LEU A 130 -68.33 23.31 59.01
C LEU A 130 -66.94 23.09 59.63
N ASP A 131 -66.12 22.21 59.07
CA ASP A 131 -64.76 21.90 59.51
C ASP A 131 -63.67 22.68 58.76
N THR A 132 -64.09 23.63 57.91
CA THR A 132 -63.25 24.55 57.11
C THR A 132 -63.94 25.90 56.88
N ASN A 133 -64.85 26.31 57.76
CA ASN A 133 -65.58 27.58 57.64
C ASN A 133 -64.98 28.69 58.48
N GLU A 134 -63.94 28.40 59.27
CA GLU A 134 -63.14 29.38 59.99
C GLU A 134 -61.66 29.34 59.58
N SER A 135 -60.97 30.47 59.72
CA SER A 135 -59.53 30.57 59.37
C SER A 135 -58.66 29.65 60.22
N ALA A 136 -59.02 29.46 61.50
CA ALA A 136 -58.32 28.58 62.43
C ALA A 136 -58.40 27.09 62.04
N GLU A 137 -59.43 26.69 61.29
CA GLU A 137 -59.63 25.31 60.85
C GLU A 137 -58.86 25.01 59.56
N CYS A 138 -58.46 26.04 58.82
CA CYS A 138 -57.73 25.93 57.57
C CYS A 138 -56.21 25.84 57.79
N VAL A 139 -55.77 24.99 58.72
CA VAL A 139 -54.35 24.81 59.06
C VAL A 139 -53.56 24.34 57.83
N PRO A 140 -52.45 25.02 57.47
CA PRO A 140 -51.49 24.53 56.48
C PRO A 140 -51.13 23.06 56.68
N GLY A 141 -51.23 22.28 55.61
CA GLY A 141 -50.91 20.87 55.62
C GLY A 141 -52.08 19.94 55.88
N HIS A 142 -53.29 20.45 56.18
CA HIS A 142 -54.45 19.58 56.35
C HIS A 142 -54.78 18.84 55.05
N LEU A 143 -55.29 17.62 55.19
CA LEU A 143 -55.58 16.67 54.13
C LEU A 143 -57.08 16.57 53.86
N VAL A 144 -57.41 16.43 52.58
CA VAL A 144 -58.76 16.24 52.07
C VAL A 144 -58.76 15.04 51.13
N ILE A 145 -59.50 14.00 51.50
CA ILE A 145 -59.61 12.76 50.72
C ILE A 145 -60.83 12.84 49.80
N VAL A 146 -60.62 12.52 48.53
CA VAL A 146 -61.65 12.55 47.47
C VAL A 146 -62.15 11.13 47.20
N GLU A 147 -63.45 10.91 47.34
CA GLU A 147 -64.05 9.57 47.24
C GLU A 147 -64.22 9.09 45.79
N SER A 148 -64.63 9.99 44.89
CA SER A 148 -65.05 9.64 43.54
C SER A 148 -64.67 10.73 42.54
N GLY A 149 -64.75 10.38 41.25
CA GLY A 149 -64.41 11.26 40.15
C GLY A 149 -63.48 10.58 39.14
N THR A 150 -63.56 11.02 37.89
CA THR A 150 -62.78 10.44 36.77
C THR A 150 -61.32 10.86 36.86
N ALA A 151 -61.05 12.13 37.14
CA ALA A 151 -59.72 12.72 37.20
C ALA A 151 -59.13 12.72 38.62
N HIS A 152 -59.97 12.83 39.65
CA HIS A 152 -59.54 13.06 41.03
C HIS A 152 -60.08 12.05 42.05
N GLY A 153 -60.84 11.03 41.63
CA GLY A 153 -61.30 9.97 42.52
C GLY A 153 -60.16 9.19 43.18
N GLY A 154 -60.23 9.02 44.51
CA GLY A 154 -59.20 8.38 45.32
C GLY A 154 -57.95 9.24 45.56
N ALA A 155 -57.97 10.53 45.18
CA ALA A 155 -56.87 11.45 45.45
C ALA A 155 -56.92 12.03 46.86
N ILE A 156 -55.75 12.36 47.38
CA ILE A 156 -55.59 13.13 48.62
C ILE A 156 -54.97 14.47 48.26
N TRP A 157 -55.63 15.53 48.68
CA TRP A 157 -55.19 16.91 48.50
C TRP A 157 -54.76 17.48 49.84
N GLN A 158 -53.69 18.26 49.83
CA GLN A 158 -53.16 18.95 50.98
C GLN A 158 -53.33 20.47 50.79
N LEU A 159 -53.70 21.19 51.84
CA LEU A 159 -53.60 22.64 51.84
C LEU A 159 -52.12 23.04 51.85
N ALA A 160 -51.64 23.58 50.73
CA ALA A 160 -50.22 23.87 50.45
C ALA A 160 -49.80 25.31 50.81
N ASN A 161 -50.67 26.09 51.45
CA ASN A 161 -50.29 27.38 52.04
C ASN A 161 -49.12 27.19 53.01
N THR A 162 -48.19 28.14 53.07
CA THR A 162 -47.03 28.08 53.99
C THR A 162 -47.26 28.82 55.31
N THR A 163 -48.34 29.60 55.38
CA THR A 163 -48.80 30.34 56.58
C THR A 163 -50.31 30.16 56.72
N LEU A 164 -50.84 30.31 57.94
CA LEU A 164 -52.28 30.19 58.20
C LEU A 164 -53.07 31.22 57.36
N PRO A 165 -53.99 30.79 56.48
CA PRO A 165 -54.71 31.69 55.59
C PRO A 165 -55.91 32.35 56.28
N THR A 166 -56.20 33.60 55.91
CA THR A 166 -57.43 34.29 56.29
C THR A 166 -58.54 33.95 55.29
N LEU A 167 -59.60 33.29 55.76
CA LEU A 167 -60.69 32.83 54.92
C LEU A 167 -61.41 33.99 54.22
N GLY A 168 -61.66 33.85 52.91
CA GLY A 168 -62.31 34.87 52.09
C GLY A 168 -61.37 35.96 51.55
N THR A 169 -60.13 36.06 52.04
CA THR A 169 -59.13 37.01 51.54
C THR A 169 -57.90 36.32 50.98
N THR A 170 -57.28 35.40 51.73
CA THR A 170 -56.12 34.64 51.28
C THR A 170 -56.54 33.53 50.33
N ALA A 171 -55.79 33.31 49.25
CA ALA A 171 -56.03 32.18 48.37
C ALA A 171 -55.75 30.85 49.07
N LEU A 172 -56.70 29.92 49.06
CA LEU A 172 -56.47 28.55 49.53
C LEU A 172 -55.91 27.72 48.38
N VAL A 173 -54.68 27.25 48.53
CA VAL A 173 -53.96 26.51 47.50
C VAL A 173 -53.94 25.04 47.89
N TYR A 174 -54.51 24.18 47.06
CA TYR A 174 -54.51 22.74 47.29
C TYR A 174 -53.56 22.04 46.33
N ALA A 175 -52.65 21.24 46.86
CA ALA A 175 -51.74 20.41 46.08
C ALA A 175 -52.08 18.93 46.28
N ARG A 176 -52.10 18.16 45.18
CA ARG A 176 -52.35 16.72 45.26
C ARG A 176 -51.12 16.04 45.86
N VAL A 177 -51.29 15.29 46.95
CA VAL A 177 -50.20 14.51 47.59
C VAL A 177 -50.29 13.02 47.25
N PHE A 178 -51.48 12.48 47.06
CA PHE A 178 -51.69 11.06 46.69
C PHE A 178 -52.80 10.91 45.65
N GLY A 179 -52.82 9.78 44.92
CA GLY A 179 -53.88 9.43 43.97
C GLY A 179 -53.41 9.27 42.52
N LYS A 180 -54.36 8.93 41.64
CA LYS A 180 -54.11 8.71 40.20
C LYS A 180 -53.59 9.97 39.53
N THR A 181 -52.55 9.84 38.72
CA THR A 181 -51.99 10.94 37.92
C THR A 181 -52.70 11.13 36.58
N GLY A 182 -53.49 10.14 36.16
CA GLY A 182 -54.13 10.09 34.84
C GLY A 182 -53.36 9.25 33.82
N VAL A 183 -52.13 8.83 34.14
CA VAL A 183 -51.33 7.93 33.29
C VAL A 183 -51.85 6.50 33.44
N ALA A 184 -52.11 5.83 32.30
CA ALA A 184 -52.56 4.45 32.29
C ALA A 184 -51.47 3.51 32.84
N ALA A 185 -51.89 2.40 33.46
CA ALA A 185 -50.93 1.36 33.86
C ALA A 185 -50.31 0.73 32.62
N GLY A 186 -48.97 0.66 32.57
CA GLY A 186 -48.25 0.12 31.42
C GLY A 186 -46.74 0.27 31.54
N THR A 187 -46.02 -0.29 30.56
CA THR A 187 -44.58 -0.08 30.41
C THR A 187 -44.33 1.12 29.51
N TYR A 188 -43.52 2.06 30.01
CA TYR A 188 -43.12 3.25 29.28
C TYR A 188 -41.60 3.31 29.21
N ARG A 189 -41.06 3.60 28.02
CA ARG A 189 -39.62 3.76 27.79
C ARG A 189 -39.13 5.18 28.08
N SER A 190 -40.04 6.15 28.16
CA SER A 190 -39.78 7.51 28.62
C SER A 190 -40.98 8.01 29.44
N VAL A 191 -40.71 8.72 30.53
CA VAL A 191 -41.72 9.26 31.45
C VAL A 191 -41.45 10.72 31.75
N THR A 192 -42.52 11.51 31.86
CA THR A 192 -42.49 12.87 32.41
C THR A 192 -42.98 12.81 33.84
N ILE A 193 -42.31 13.52 34.75
CA ILE A 193 -42.66 13.59 36.16
C ILE A 193 -43.07 15.00 36.59
N ASP A 194 -43.92 15.10 37.61
CA ASP A 194 -44.19 16.37 38.30
C ASP A 194 -43.10 16.70 39.34
N VAL A 195 -43.23 17.86 39.98
CA VAL A 195 -42.31 18.33 41.04
C VAL A 195 -42.29 17.42 42.28
N GLN A 196 -43.28 16.53 42.42
CA GLN A 196 -43.37 15.53 43.48
C GLN A 196 -42.85 14.15 43.03
N GLY A 197 -42.28 14.04 41.82
CA GLY A 197 -41.68 12.81 41.29
C GLY A 197 -42.68 11.78 40.77
N ARG A 198 -43.96 12.14 40.60
CA ARG A 198 -44.98 11.22 40.07
C ARG A 198 -45.07 11.32 38.56
N VAL A 199 -45.29 10.18 37.90
CA VAL A 199 -45.42 10.13 36.44
C VAL A 199 -46.70 10.83 35.97
N THR A 200 -46.57 11.88 35.18
CA THR A 200 -47.68 12.67 34.61
C THR A 200 -47.92 12.41 33.13
N ALA A 201 -46.93 11.88 32.42
CA ALA A 201 -47.06 11.38 31.05
C ALA A 201 -46.03 10.27 30.80
N GLY A 202 -46.31 9.40 29.83
CA GLY A 202 -45.39 8.35 29.40
C GLY A 202 -45.49 8.12 27.90
N SER A 203 -44.35 7.84 27.26
CA SER A 203 -44.27 7.53 25.84
C SER A 203 -43.35 6.33 25.58
N ASN A 204 -43.48 5.72 24.40
CA ASN A 204 -42.63 4.61 23.94
C ASN A 204 -41.94 4.97 22.62
N PRO A 205 -40.92 5.84 22.64
CA PRO A 205 -40.23 6.23 21.42
C PRO A 205 -39.57 5.03 20.72
N THR A 206 -39.62 5.02 19.40
CA THR A 206 -38.96 4.02 18.54
C THR A 206 -37.77 4.61 17.78
N THR A 207 -37.53 5.92 17.90
CA THR A 207 -36.45 6.64 17.21
C THR A 207 -35.54 7.31 18.23
N LEU A 208 -34.26 7.47 17.88
CA LEU A 208 -33.27 8.18 18.70
C LEU A 208 -33.70 9.63 18.98
N ALA A 209 -34.28 10.30 17.98
CA ALA A 209 -34.86 11.63 18.13
C ALA A 209 -36.01 11.64 19.15
N GLY A 210 -36.84 10.59 19.17
CA GLY A 210 -37.91 10.44 20.16
C GLY A 210 -37.39 10.18 21.58
N TYR A 211 -36.16 9.67 21.74
CA TYR A 211 -35.45 9.62 23.03
C TYR A 211 -34.71 10.93 23.37
N GLY A 212 -34.67 11.91 22.46
CA GLY A 212 -33.90 13.14 22.63
C GLY A 212 -32.38 12.96 22.51
N ILE A 213 -31.92 11.86 21.92
CA ILE A 213 -30.49 11.59 21.73
C ILE A 213 -30.00 12.39 20.51
N THR A 214 -29.15 13.39 20.75
CA THR A 214 -28.63 14.31 19.72
C THR A 214 -27.20 14.04 19.28
N ASP A 215 -26.43 13.27 20.06
CA ASP A 215 -25.02 12.92 19.77
C ASP A 215 -24.91 11.67 18.89
N VAL A 216 -25.72 11.60 17.83
CA VAL A 216 -25.77 10.47 16.90
C VAL A 216 -25.96 10.98 15.48
N TYR A 217 -25.35 10.31 14.50
CA TYR A 217 -25.60 10.59 13.10
C TYR A 217 -27.04 10.22 12.73
N THR A 218 -27.78 11.17 12.16
CA THR A 218 -29.11 10.92 11.61
C THR A 218 -29.04 10.02 10.38
N GLN A 219 -30.12 9.29 10.11
CA GLN A 219 -30.23 8.47 8.90
C GLN A 219 -29.88 9.26 7.63
N ALA A 220 -30.42 10.47 7.48
CA ALA A 220 -30.13 11.34 6.34
C ALA A 220 -28.65 11.74 6.25
N GLN A 221 -27.98 11.98 7.38
CA GLN A 221 -26.54 12.26 7.39
C GLN A 221 -25.73 11.03 6.97
N VAL A 222 -26.07 9.85 7.48
CA VAL A 222 -25.42 8.59 7.07
C VAL A 222 -25.65 8.32 5.59
N ASP A 223 -26.87 8.47 5.11
CA ASP A 223 -27.22 8.28 3.70
C ASP A 223 -26.47 9.26 2.80
N ASN A 224 -26.33 10.53 3.20
CA ASN A 224 -25.54 11.52 2.45
C ASN A 224 -24.04 11.17 2.44
N LEU A 225 -23.48 10.75 3.57
CA LEU A 225 -22.08 10.33 3.67
C LEU A 225 -21.80 9.07 2.84
N LEU A 226 -22.78 8.15 2.76
CA LEU A 226 -22.66 6.89 2.04
C LEU A 226 -22.95 7.05 0.55
N ALA A 227 -23.90 7.92 0.18
CA ALA A 227 -24.20 8.27 -1.21
C ALA A 227 -22.97 8.84 -1.93
N GLY A 228 -22.16 9.64 -1.23
CA GLY A 228 -20.89 10.13 -1.75
C GLY A 228 -19.85 9.03 -2.05
N LYS A 229 -19.96 7.85 -1.41
CA LYS A 229 -19.04 6.73 -1.60
C LYS A 229 -19.47 5.74 -2.68
N ALA A 230 -20.75 5.70 -3.05
CA ALA A 230 -21.27 4.72 -4.00
C ALA A 230 -21.85 5.31 -5.30
N GLY A 231 -22.28 6.59 -5.31
CA GLY A 231 -23.17 7.11 -6.37
C GLY A 231 -22.60 8.12 -7.36
N ASN A 232 -21.51 8.85 -7.04
CA ASN A 232 -21.15 10.06 -7.81
C ASN A 232 -19.98 9.90 -8.79
N ALA A 233 -19.31 8.75 -8.78
CA ALA A 233 -18.14 8.51 -9.63
C ALA A 233 -18.51 7.66 -10.84
N THR A 234 -18.66 8.28 -12.01
CA THR A 234 -18.75 7.55 -13.30
C THR A 234 -17.37 7.21 -13.88
N THR A 235 -16.29 7.63 -13.20
CA THR A 235 -14.91 7.41 -13.61
C THR A 235 -14.12 6.76 -12.48
N LEU A 236 -13.07 5.99 -12.82
CA LEU A 236 -12.16 5.39 -11.85
C LEU A 236 -11.51 6.45 -10.94
N ALA A 237 -11.21 7.64 -11.48
CA ALA A 237 -10.71 8.78 -10.72
C ALA A 237 -11.73 9.28 -9.68
N GLY A 238 -13.03 9.24 -9.99
CA GLY A 238 -14.08 9.57 -9.02
C GLY A 238 -14.15 8.60 -7.84
N TYR A 239 -13.69 7.34 -8.02
CA TYR A 239 -13.55 6.37 -6.94
C TYR A 239 -12.23 6.54 -6.15
N GLY A 240 -11.39 7.53 -6.50
CA GLY A 240 -10.09 7.75 -5.87
C GLY A 240 -9.00 6.78 -6.33
N ILE A 241 -9.22 6.03 -7.41
CA ILE A 241 -8.22 5.13 -8.01
C ILE A 241 -7.33 5.98 -8.93
N THR A 242 -6.13 6.33 -8.47
CA THR A 242 -5.19 7.23 -9.16
C THR A 242 -4.13 6.51 -10.00
N ASP A 243 -3.97 5.20 -9.79
CA ASP A 243 -2.96 4.35 -10.43
C ASP A 243 -3.50 3.54 -11.62
N ALA A 244 -4.79 3.63 -11.92
CA ALA A 244 -5.40 2.94 -13.04
C ALA A 244 -5.19 3.66 -14.38
N TYR A 245 -4.92 2.89 -15.44
CA TYR A 245 -4.89 3.41 -16.80
C TYR A 245 -6.28 3.83 -17.27
N THR A 246 -6.39 5.05 -17.79
CA THR A 246 -7.63 5.56 -18.42
C THR A 246 -7.88 4.90 -19.77
N GLN A 247 -9.15 4.83 -20.19
CA GLN A 247 -9.51 4.33 -21.52
C GLN A 247 -8.79 5.10 -22.64
N SER A 248 -8.59 6.41 -22.48
CA SER A 248 -7.83 7.23 -23.42
C SER A 248 -6.36 6.82 -23.50
N GLN A 249 -5.70 6.61 -22.37
CA GLN A 249 -4.31 6.13 -22.33
C GLN A 249 -4.17 4.76 -22.98
N VAL A 250 -5.07 3.82 -22.67
CA VAL A 250 -5.08 2.48 -23.28
C VAL A 250 -5.31 2.58 -24.79
N ASN A 251 -6.31 3.34 -25.22
CA ASN A 251 -6.61 3.52 -26.64
C ASN A 251 -5.45 4.17 -27.40
N THR A 252 -4.77 5.14 -26.79
CA THR A 252 -3.58 5.78 -27.37
C THR A 252 -2.43 4.78 -27.52
N LEU A 253 -2.16 3.98 -26.48
CA LEU A 253 -1.13 2.94 -26.53
C LEU A 253 -1.45 1.84 -27.54
N LEU A 254 -2.73 1.49 -27.69
CA LEU A 254 -3.19 0.48 -28.65
C LEU A 254 -3.11 1.01 -30.09
N ALA A 255 -3.50 2.27 -30.32
CA ALA A 255 -3.39 2.93 -31.61
C ALA A 255 -1.93 3.10 -32.07
N ALA A 256 -0.98 3.13 -31.13
CA ALA A 256 0.45 3.16 -31.44
C ALA A 256 1.04 1.78 -31.85
N LYS A 257 0.29 0.68 -31.71
CA LYS A 257 0.71 -0.65 -32.17
C LYS A 257 0.40 -0.82 -33.66
N ALA A 258 1.21 -1.60 -34.36
CA ALA A 258 0.91 -2.00 -35.74
C ALA A 258 -0.35 -2.92 -35.78
N PRO A 259 -1.23 -2.79 -36.79
CA PRO A 259 -2.37 -3.69 -36.97
C PRO A 259 -1.95 -5.15 -37.09
N LEU A 260 -2.78 -6.07 -36.59
CA LEU A 260 -2.53 -7.52 -36.71
C LEU A 260 -2.61 -7.99 -38.16
N ALA A 261 -3.60 -7.49 -38.90
CA ALA A 261 -3.80 -7.80 -40.31
C ALA A 261 -3.10 -6.74 -41.16
N SER A 262 -2.20 -7.19 -42.05
CA SER A 262 -1.51 -6.34 -43.03
C SER A 262 -0.88 -5.06 -42.42
N PRO A 263 0.02 -5.20 -41.42
CA PRO A 263 0.67 -4.03 -40.83
C PRO A 263 1.45 -3.23 -41.87
N ALA A 264 1.22 -1.91 -41.92
CA ALA A 264 2.13 -1.00 -42.58
C ALA A 264 3.26 -0.65 -41.60
N PHE A 265 4.46 -1.18 -41.84
CA PHE A 265 5.63 -0.83 -41.02
C PHE A 265 6.22 0.51 -41.48
N THR A 266 6.42 1.44 -40.54
CA THR A 266 7.07 2.74 -40.77
C THR A 266 8.41 2.82 -40.02
N GLY A 267 9.31 3.72 -40.44
CA GLY A 267 10.67 3.82 -39.87
C GLY A 267 11.63 2.75 -40.38
N ILE A 268 12.49 2.22 -39.50
CA ILE A 268 13.47 1.15 -39.80
C ILE A 268 13.12 -0.09 -38.95
N PRO A 269 12.20 -0.96 -39.40
CA PRO A 269 11.83 -2.16 -38.66
C PRO A 269 13.03 -3.11 -38.51
N THR A 270 13.24 -3.63 -37.31
CA THR A 270 14.28 -4.64 -37.06
C THR A 270 13.63 -6.01 -36.94
N VAL A 271 14.23 -7.00 -37.62
CA VAL A 271 13.85 -8.41 -37.51
C VAL A 271 15.12 -9.23 -37.30
N PRO A 272 15.10 -10.31 -36.51
CA PRO A 272 16.27 -11.17 -36.33
C PRO A 272 16.82 -11.70 -37.66
N THR A 273 18.14 -11.87 -37.74
CA THR A 273 18.77 -12.50 -38.91
C THR A 273 18.49 -14.01 -38.89
N ALA A 274 17.70 -14.48 -39.86
CA ALA A 274 17.41 -15.89 -40.03
C ALA A 274 18.66 -16.70 -40.39
N ALA A 275 18.66 -17.99 -40.07
CA ALA A 275 19.68 -18.92 -40.54
C ALA A 275 19.59 -19.12 -42.07
N ALA A 276 20.72 -19.41 -42.71
CA ALA A 276 20.78 -19.69 -44.15
C ALA A 276 19.82 -20.83 -44.55
N GLY A 277 19.11 -20.66 -45.67
CA GLY A 277 18.16 -21.65 -46.18
C GLY A 277 16.75 -21.62 -45.56
N THR A 278 16.45 -20.68 -44.65
CA THR A 278 15.10 -20.59 -44.08
C THR A 278 14.06 -20.17 -45.12
N ASN A 279 12.93 -20.90 -45.22
CA ASN A 279 11.89 -20.73 -46.24
C ASN A 279 10.45 -20.71 -45.66
N ASN A 280 10.20 -19.89 -44.65
CA ASN A 280 8.88 -19.76 -44.01
C ASN A 280 8.35 -18.31 -44.10
N LEU A 281 7.22 -18.03 -43.43
CA LEU A 281 6.53 -16.73 -43.47
C LEU A 281 7.21 -15.59 -42.69
N GLN A 282 8.42 -15.78 -42.15
CA GLN A 282 9.13 -14.71 -41.45
C GLN A 282 9.59 -13.61 -42.42
N ALA A 283 9.63 -12.36 -41.95
CA ALA A 283 10.21 -11.27 -42.73
C ALA A 283 11.74 -11.42 -42.85
N ALA A 284 12.29 -11.19 -44.04
CA ALA A 284 13.73 -11.28 -44.28
C ALA A 284 14.45 -10.01 -43.79
N SER A 285 15.47 -10.17 -42.93
CA SER A 285 16.38 -9.06 -42.57
C SER A 285 17.29 -8.68 -43.74
N THR A 286 17.75 -7.43 -43.78
CA THR A 286 18.77 -6.99 -44.75
C THR A 286 20.07 -7.78 -44.65
N ALA A 287 20.47 -8.18 -43.44
CA ALA A 287 21.64 -9.04 -43.20
C ALA A 287 21.46 -10.44 -43.80
N PHE A 288 20.26 -11.04 -43.70
CA PHE A 288 19.95 -12.33 -44.32
C PHE A 288 20.01 -12.23 -45.84
N VAL A 289 19.43 -11.17 -46.43
CA VAL A 289 19.47 -10.93 -47.88
C VAL A 289 20.90 -10.68 -48.36
N GLN A 290 21.69 -9.85 -47.66
CA GLN A 290 23.09 -9.63 -47.99
C GLN A 290 23.91 -10.92 -47.93
N ALA A 291 23.70 -11.76 -46.90
CA ALA A 291 24.36 -13.06 -46.79
C ALA A 291 23.96 -14.01 -47.92
N ALA A 292 22.68 -14.04 -48.30
CA ALA A 292 22.20 -14.85 -49.42
C ALA A 292 22.77 -14.37 -50.77
N ILE A 293 22.83 -13.06 -51.00
CA ILE A 293 23.46 -12.48 -52.20
C ILE A 293 24.96 -12.75 -52.21
N ALA A 294 25.65 -12.57 -51.09
CA ALA A 294 27.07 -12.87 -50.98
C ALA A 294 27.35 -14.37 -51.22
N ALA A 295 26.49 -15.26 -50.72
CA ALA A 295 26.58 -16.69 -50.98
C ALA A 295 26.32 -17.01 -52.46
N LEU A 296 25.35 -16.35 -53.12
CA LEU A 296 25.09 -16.51 -54.55
C LEU A 296 26.27 -16.01 -55.40
N VAL A 297 26.82 -14.83 -55.08
CA VAL A 297 27.98 -14.24 -55.75
C VAL A 297 29.24 -15.08 -55.51
N GLY A 298 29.44 -15.62 -54.29
CA GLY A 298 30.54 -16.52 -53.94
C GLY A 298 30.37 -17.95 -54.47
N SER A 299 29.15 -18.33 -54.87
CA SER A 299 28.86 -19.60 -55.57
C SER A 299 28.95 -19.46 -57.09
N SER A 300 29.28 -18.27 -57.60
CA SER A 300 29.42 -18.04 -59.03
C SER A 300 30.64 -18.83 -59.54
N PRO A 301 30.49 -19.77 -60.48
CA PRO A 301 31.59 -20.59 -60.98
C PRO A 301 32.74 -19.74 -61.53
N ALA A 302 33.92 -20.35 -61.69
CA ALA A 302 35.20 -19.77 -62.13
C ALA A 302 35.15 -18.75 -63.30
N ALA A 303 34.06 -18.67 -64.06
CA ALA A 303 33.81 -17.68 -65.10
C ALA A 303 33.55 -16.24 -64.61
N LEU A 304 33.12 -16.02 -63.34
CA LEU A 304 33.02 -14.66 -62.77
C LEU A 304 34.28 -14.26 -61.98
N ASP A 305 34.98 -15.25 -61.42
CA ASP A 305 36.34 -15.07 -60.87
C ASP A 305 37.27 -14.59 -61.99
N THR A 306 37.20 -15.19 -63.18
CA THR A 306 37.95 -14.71 -64.34
C THR A 306 37.56 -13.31 -64.79
N LEU A 307 36.30 -12.87 -64.66
CA LEU A 307 35.91 -11.49 -65.02
C LEU A 307 36.39 -10.47 -63.98
N LYS A 308 36.41 -10.83 -62.69
CA LYS A 308 36.97 -9.99 -61.63
C LYS A 308 38.49 -9.95 -61.67
N GLU A 309 39.14 -11.10 -61.85
CA GLU A 309 40.58 -11.20 -62.09
C GLU A 309 40.97 -10.44 -63.36
N LEU A 310 40.18 -10.51 -64.44
CA LEU A 310 40.44 -9.74 -65.66
C LEU A 310 40.26 -8.24 -65.42
N ALA A 311 39.21 -7.81 -64.69
CA ALA A 311 38.97 -6.41 -64.34
C ALA A 311 40.06 -5.84 -63.43
N ASP A 312 40.49 -6.58 -62.41
CA ASP A 312 41.59 -6.19 -61.53
C ASP A 312 42.94 -6.23 -62.25
N ALA A 313 43.17 -7.20 -63.16
CA ALA A 313 44.39 -7.32 -63.97
C ALA A 313 44.55 -6.19 -65.01
N ILE A 314 43.44 -5.64 -65.52
CA ILE A 314 43.45 -4.44 -66.37
C ILE A 314 43.30 -3.13 -65.57
N GLY A 315 43.34 -3.20 -64.23
CA GLY A 315 43.30 -2.02 -63.35
C GLY A 315 41.96 -1.27 -63.37
N ASN A 316 40.86 -1.94 -63.71
CA ASN A 316 39.53 -1.34 -63.91
C ASN A 316 39.52 -0.21 -64.97
N ASP A 317 40.39 -0.27 -65.99
CA ASP A 317 40.46 0.75 -67.05
C ASP A 317 39.35 0.59 -68.10
N PRO A 318 38.37 1.52 -68.19
CA PRO A 318 37.28 1.44 -69.16
C PRO A 318 37.75 1.62 -70.62
N ASN A 319 38.95 2.17 -70.82
CA ASN A 319 39.53 2.46 -72.13
C ASN A 319 40.80 1.64 -72.36
N PHE A 320 40.90 0.44 -71.78
CA PHE A 320 42.09 -0.42 -71.82
C PHE A 320 42.75 -0.51 -73.20
N ALA A 321 41.95 -0.63 -74.27
CA ALA A 321 42.45 -0.64 -75.65
C ALA A 321 43.20 0.66 -76.01
N THR A 322 42.63 1.82 -75.71
CA THR A 322 43.24 3.14 -75.92
C THR A 322 44.47 3.33 -75.05
N THR A 323 44.42 2.91 -73.78
CA THR A 323 45.54 3.00 -72.85
C THR A 323 46.72 2.14 -73.27
N MET A 324 46.47 0.90 -73.72
CA MET A 324 47.52 0.03 -74.28
C MET A 324 48.07 0.56 -75.59
N VAL A 325 47.24 1.10 -76.48
CA VAL A 325 47.70 1.75 -77.72
C VAL A 325 48.60 2.95 -77.40
N ASN A 326 48.26 3.77 -76.39
CA ASN A 326 49.09 4.89 -75.96
C ASN A 326 50.39 4.46 -75.26
N ALA A 327 50.34 3.41 -74.43
CA ALA A 327 51.52 2.86 -73.77
C ALA A 327 52.49 2.18 -74.77
N LEU A 328 51.96 1.51 -75.79
CA LEU A 328 52.76 0.97 -76.90
C LEU A 328 53.28 2.08 -77.81
N ALA A 329 52.48 3.11 -78.10
CA ALA A 329 52.92 4.27 -78.87
C ALA A 329 54.04 5.06 -78.16
N GLY A 330 54.12 4.98 -76.83
CA GLY A 330 55.21 5.50 -76.02
C GLY A 330 56.47 4.62 -75.98
N LYS A 331 56.40 3.35 -76.39
CA LYS A 331 57.58 2.50 -76.57
C LYS A 331 58.16 2.73 -77.98
N ALA A 332 59.18 3.58 -78.01
CA ALA A 332 60.04 3.96 -79.13
C ALA A 332 59.84 3.22 -80.48
N ASN A 333 59.52 3.99 -81.53
CA ASN A 333 59.80 3.61 -82.93
C ASN A 333 61.27 3.17 -83.03
N LYS A 334 61.58 2.05 -83.70
CA LYS A 334 62.94 1.48 -83.89
C LYS A 334 64.00 2.58 -84.07
N ALA A 335 64.69 2.94 -82.99
CA ALA A 335 65.83 3.84 -83.04
C ALA A 335 67.03 3.06 -83.58
N THR A 336 67.79 3.66 -84.49
CA THR A 336 69.00 3.06 -85.09
C THR A 336 70.28 3.37 -84.30
N THR A 337 70.18 4.04 -83.14
CA THR A 337 71.31 4.41 -82.28
C THR A 337 71.01 4.15 -80.80
N LEU A 338 72.04 3.82 -80.02
CA LEU A 338 71.90 3.54 -78.58
C LEU A 338 71.38 4.77 -77.80
N ALA A 339 71.76 5.98 -78.21
CA ALA A 339 71.24 7.22 -77.63
C ALA A 339 69.72 7.38 -77.84
N GLY A 340 69.18 6.89 -78.96
CA GLY A 340 67.74 6.93 -79.25
C GLY A 340 66.89 5.97 -78.40
N TYR A 341 67.52 5.01 -77.71
CA TYR A 341 66.86 4.14 -76.71
C TYR A 341 66.89 4.72 -75.29
N GLY A 342 67.47 5.91 -75.08
CA GLY A 342 67.58 6.51 -73.74
C GLY A 342 68.62 5.83 -72.83
N ILE A 343 69.51 5.02 -73.41
CA ILE A 343 70.63 4.40 -72.70
C ILE A 343 71.80 5.38 -72.74
N THR A 344 71.95 6.17 -71.68
CA THR A 344 72.97 7.25 -71.56
C THR A 344 74.27 6.80 -70.89
N ASP A 345 74.26 5.62 -70.27
CA ASP A 345 75.36 4.97 -69.53
C ASP A 345 75.92 3.73 -70.25
N GLY A 346 75.44 3.46 -71.46
CA GLY A 346 75.92 2.36 -72.29
C GLY A 346 77.38 2.55 -72.71
N VAL A 347 78.22 1.60 -72.32
CA VAL A 347 79.65 1.54 -72.69
C VAL A 347 79.78 1.54 -74.23
N LYS A 348 80.52 2.51 -74.78
CA LYS A 348 80.76 2.59 -76.22
C LYS A 348 81.88 1.63 -76.62
N PHE A 349 81.92 1.24 -77.89
CA PHE A 349 83.07 0.53 -78.46
C PHE A 349 84.30 1.43 -78.29
N GLY A 350 85.24 1.03 -77.41
CA GLY A 350 86.43 1.82 -77.06
C GLY A 350 86.54 2.25 -75.59
N ASP A 351 85.48 2.14 -74.79
CA ASP A 351 85.50 2.48 -73.36
C ASP A 351 85.76 1.24 -72.48
N TYR A 352 86.48 1.42 -71.36
CA TYR A 352 86.76 0.39 -70.34
C TYR A 352 87.34 -0.94 -70.84
N GLY A 353 88.23 -0.89 -71.84
CA GLY A 353 89.02 -2.05 -72.24
C GLY A 353 88.24 -3.18 -72.94
N LEU A 354 86.95 -2.98 -73.22
CA LEU A 354 86.15 -3.87 -74.08
C LEU A 354 86.34 -3.47 -75.56
N GLY A 355 87.60 -3.50 -75.99
CA GLY A 355 88.00 -3.57 -77.40
C GLY A 355 88.55 -4.95 -77.70
N LYS A 356 88.83 -5.27 -78.97
CA LYS A 356 89.37 -6.58 -79.40
C LYS A 356 90.47 -7.10 -78.45
N PRO A 357 90.58 -8.43 -78.23
CA PRO A 357 91.56 -9.02 -77.30
C PRO A 357 92.95 -8.38 -77.48
N ILE A 358 93.50 -7.77 -76.42
CA ILE A 358 94.92 -7.38 -76.39
C ILE A 358 95.71 -8.67 -76.18
N THR A 359 96.34 -9.16 -77.26
CA THR A 359 97.34 -10.22 -77.18
C THR A 359 98.59 -9.63 -76.51
N LEU A 360 98.86 -10.02 -75.26
CA LEU A 360 100.16 -9.79 -74.63
C LEU A 360 101.11 -10.90 -75.10
N GLU A 361 102.12 -10.55 -75.89
CA GLU A 361 103.15 -11.52 -76.30
C GLU A 361 104.02 -11.93 -75.10
N GLY A 362 104.55 -13.15 -75.14
CA GLY A 362 105.34 -13.73 -74.05
C GLY A 362 106.54 -12.85 -73.67
N GLY A 363 106.72 -12.61 -72.37
CA GLY A 363 107.78 -11.74 -71.81
C GLY A 363 107.31 -10.38 -71.28
N SER A 364 106.01 -10.07 -71.38
CA SER A 364 105.43 -8.83 -70.84
C SER A 364 105.48 -8.77 -69.30
N ASN A 365 105.80 -7.60 -68.72
CA ASN A 365 105.94 -7.38 -67.27
C ASN A 365 104.59 -6.97 -66.64
N LEU A 366 104.15 -7.66 -65.59
CA LEU A 366 102.89 -7.38 -64.88
C LEU A 366 102.83 -5.96 -64.29
N ASN A 367 103.98 -5.37 -63.92
CA ASN A 367 104.07 -4.02 -63.38
C ASN A 367 103.74 -2.92 -64.41
N ALA A 368 103.57 -3.27 -65.70
CA ALA A 368 103.14 -2.33 -66.74
C ALA A 368 101.61 -2.19 -66.84
N LEU A 369 100.84 -3.00 -66.12
CA LEU A 369 99.36 -2.94 -66.10
C LEU A 369 98.90 -1.87 -65.11
N VAL A 370 98.71 -0.64 -65.60
CA VAL A 370 98.25 0.52 -64.80
C VAL A 370 96.73 0.71 -64.80
N GLN A 371 95.98 -0.10 -65.56
CA GLN A 371 94.52 0.00 -65.62
C GLN A 371 93.85 -0.97 -64.62
N PRO A 372 92.86 -0.50 -63.83
CA PRO A 372 92.05 -1.38 -63.00
C PRO A 372 91.23 -2.33 -63.87
N GLY A 373 91.26 -3.63 -63.59
CA GLY A 373 90.56 -4.61 -64.40
C GLY A 373 90.84 -6.05 -64.02
N ILE A 374 90.05 -6.96 -64.60
CA ILE A 374 90.27 -8.41 -64.53
C ILE A 374 90.94 -8.82 -65.84
N TYR A 375 92.18 -9.27 -65.76
CA TYR A 375 92.96 -9.71 -66.91
C TYR A 375 93.01 -11.24 -66.96
N LEU A 376 92.68 -11.81 -68.12
CA LEU A 376 92.74 -13.25 -68.39
C LEU A 376 93.90 -13.55 -69.34
N PHE A 377 94.69 -14.59 -69.06
CA PHE A 377 95.90 -14.92 -69.83
C PHE A 377 95.84 -16.34 -70.42
N GLY A 378 96.34 -16.50 -71.65
CA GLY A 378 96.44 -17.80 -72.35
C GLY A 378 97.74 -18.55 -72.00
N SER A 379 97.65 -19.87 -71.85
CA SER A 379 98.73 -20.75 -71.39
C SER A 379 99.93 -20.83 -72.34
N GLY A 380 101.17 -20.70 -71.83
CA GLY A 380 102.35 -21.22 -72.54
C GLY A 380 103.72 -20.62 -72.15
N THR A 381 103.77 -19.38 -71.68
CA THR A 381 105.02 -18.70 -71.28
C THR A 381 104.78 -17.82 -70.06
N ALA A 382 105.62 -17.94 -69.02
CA ALA A 382 105.46 -17.17 -67.79
C ALA A 382 105.63 -15.66 -68.04
N LEU A 383 104.74 -14.85 -67.47
CA LEU A 383 104.93 -13.39 -67.41
C LEU A 383 106.08 -13.08 -66.43
N VAL A 384 106.84 -12.03 -66.71
CA VAL A 384 107.90 -11.57 -65.80
C VAL A 384 107.23 -11.01 -64.54
N ASN A 385 107.63 -11.50 -63.34
CA ASN A 385 107.02 -11.25 -62.01
C ASN A 385 105.64 -11.90 -61.75
N ALA A 386 105.26 -12.98 -62.45
CA ALA A 386 104.08 -13.77 -62.08
C ALA A 386 104.39 -14.73 -60.92
N PRO A 387 103.70 -14.64 -59.77
CA PRO A 387 104.10 -15.34 -58.55
C PRO A 387 103.68 -16.82 -58.49
N ILE A 388 102.84 -17.29 -59.42
CA ILE A 388 102.40 -18.69 -59.49
C ILE A 388 102.47 -19.15 -60.94
N THR A 389 103.26 -20.20 -61.20
CA THR A 389 103.21 -20.94 -62.46
C THR A 389 101.82 -21.57 -62.59
N GLY A 390 100.91 -20.94 -63.36
CA GLY A 390 99.57 -21.47 -63.65
C GLY A 390 98.35 -20.62 -63.24
N ALA A 391 98.50 -19.38 -62.75
CA ALA A 391 97.34 -18.51 -62.49
C ALA A 391 96.61 -18.10 -63.78
N SER A 392 95.27 -18.20 -63.80
CA SER A 392 94.44 -17.92 -65.00
C SER A 392 93.89 -16.49 -65.07
N TYR A 393 93.94 -15.73 -63.96
CA TYR A 393 93.48 -14.35 -63.90
C TYR A 393 94.21 -13.53 -62.83
N VAL A 394 94.27 -12.20 -63.01
CA VAL A 394 94.73 -11.23 -62.00
C VAL A 394 93.74 -10.07 -61.93
N ILE A 395 93.42 -9.59 -60.72
CA ILE A 395 92.51 -8.45 -60.49
C ILE A 395 93.31 -7.23 -60.04
N VAL A 396 93.57 -6.28 -60.93
CA VAL A 396 94.27 -5.04 -60.60
C VAL A 396 93.26 -4.01 -60.10
N ARG A 397 93.47 -3.44 -58.91
CA ARG A 397 92.71 -2.30 -58.39
C ARG A 397 93.67 -1.18 -57.98
N GLY A 398 93.52 0.00 -58.60
CA GLY A 398 94.32 1.19 -58.27
C GLY A 398 95.81 1.08 -58.65
N SER A 399 96.63 2.01 -58.14
CA SER A 399 98.08 2.08 -58.36
C SER A 399 98.90 1.29 -57.33
N GLU A 400 98.29 0.30 -56.67
CA GLU A 400 98.95 -0.50 -55.62
C GLU A 400 99.82 -1.59 -56.23
N VAL A 401 101.00 -1.79 -55.65
CA VAL A 401 102.08 -2.61 -56.21
C VAL A 401 101.75 -4.12 -56.18
N TYR A 402 100.75 -4.57 -55.40
CA TYR A 402 100.34 -5.99 -55.33
C TYR A 402 98.81 -6.18 -55.23
N PRO A 403 98.14 -6.81 -56.23
CA PRO A 403 96.67 -6.97 -56.27
C PRO A 403 96.08 -8.00 -55.28
N HIS A 404 94.76 -7.96 -55.05
CA HIS A 404 94.04 -9.04 -54.34
C HIS A 404 94.02 -10.31 -55.19
N GLN A 405 94.48 -11.43 -54.62
CA GLN A 405 94.74 -12.65 -55.37
C GLN A 405 93.93 -13.86 -54.87
N GLU A 406 93.21 -13.77 -53.72
CA GLU A 406 92.43 -14.87 -53.19
C GLU A 406 91.02 -14.49 -52.67
N LEU A 407 90.08 -15.42 -52.84
CA LEU A 407 88.69 -15.34 -52.36
C LEU A 407 88.31 -16.63 -51.63
N ARG A 408 87.66 -16.52 -50.47
CA ARG A 408 87.23 -17.69 -49.69
C ARG A 408 85.82 -17.50 -49.12
N ARG A 409 85.00 -18.54 -49.22
CA ARG A 409 83.73 -18.66 -48.51
C ARG A 409 83.95 -19.43 -47.20
N ILE A 410 83.36 -18.94 -46.11
CA ILE A 410 83.43 -19.59 -44.79
C ILE A 410 82.01 -19.80 -44.23
N TYR A 411 81.87 -20.74 -43.29
CA TYR A 411 80.63 -21.16 -42.62
C TYR A 411 79.69 -20.00 -42.23
N GLN A 412 78.37 -20.28 -42.22
CA GLN A 412 77.27 -19.33 -41.97
C GLN A 412 77.08 -18.22 -43.02
N ASN A 413 77.28 -18.55 -44.30
CA ASN A 413 77.06 -17.63 -45.44
C ASN A 413 77.89 -16.33 -45.40
N ARG A 414 79.11 -16.41 -44.87
CA ARG A 414 80.07 -15.29 -44.82
C ARG A 414 81.11 -15.44 -45.96
N VAL A 415 81.45 -14.33 -46.61
CA VAL A 415 82.41 -14.28 -47.74
C VAL A 415 83.57 -13.35 -47.41
N PHE A 416 84.79 -13.78 -47.70
CA PHE A 416 86.03 -13.07 -47.37
C PHE A 416 87.01 -12.99 -48.55
N ILE A 417 87.86 -11.96 -48.57
CA ILE A 417 88.96 -11.74 -49.56
C ILE A 417 90.29 -11.36 -48.87
N ARG A 418 91.44 -11.51 -49.55
CA ARG A 418 92.76 -11.02 -49.07
C ARG A 418 93.77 -10.68 -50.19
N ALA A 419 94.74 -9.83 -49.88
CA ALA A 419 95.84 -9.39 -50.76
C ALA A 419 97.20 -9.99 -50.39
N ALA A 420 98.15 -9.99 -51.32
CA ALA A 420 99.54 -10.38 -51.09
C ALA A 420 100.38 -9.20 -50.55
N LYS A 421 101.34 -9.48 -49.66
CA LYS A 421 102.23 -8.48 -49.04
C LYS A 421 103.58 -8.30 -49.76
N THR A 422 103.93 -9.18 -50.69
CA THR A 422 105.26 -9.24 -51.33
C THR A 422 105.16 -9.56 -52.83
N ALA A 423 106.27 -9.38 -53.57
CA ALA A 423 106.34 -9.52 -55.02
C ALA A 423 106.29 -10.97 -55.54
N ASN A 424 106.45 -11.97 -54.67
CA ASN A 424 106.30 -13.39 -55.01
C ASN A 424 105.77 -14.16 -53.80
N PRO A 425 104.49 -14.01 -53.43
CA PRO A 425 103.91 -14.71 -52.29
C PRO A 425 103.95 -16.23 -52.52
N THR A 426 104.45 -16.96 -51.53
CA THR A 426 104.34 -18.41 -51.47
C THR A 426 103.03 -18.81 -50.79
N THR A 427 102.80 -20.11 -50.60
CA THR A 427 101.66 -20.62 -49.81
C THR A 427 101.79 -20.32 -48.31
N ALA A 428 102.90 -19.73 -47.86
CA ALA A 428 103.11 -19.34 -46.48
C ALA A 428 102.19 -18.18 -46.06
N ALA A 429 101.51 -18.31 -44.92
CA ALA A 429 100.54 -17.32 -44.44
C ALA A 429 101.12 -15.91 -44.22
N ALA A 430 102.43 -15.78 -43.97
CA ALA A 430 103.10 -14.50 -43.77
C ALA A 430 103.11 -13.60 -45.02
N ASP A 431 102.99 -14.19 -46.21
CA ASP A 431 102.99 -13.48 -47.48
C ASP A 431 101.63 -12.82 -47.79
N TRP A 432 100.63 -13.00 -46.93
CA TRP A 432 99.25 -12.58 -47.14
C TRP A 432 98.75 -11.61 -46.06
N MET A 433 97.87 -10.68 -46.45
CA MET A 433 97.08 -9.88 -45.52
C MET A 433 95.97 -10.73 -44.87
N ASP A 434 95.43 -10.22 -43.76
CA ASP A 434 94.32 -10.88 -43.06
C ASP A 434 93.05 -10.89 -43.95
N TRP A 435 92.16 -11.85 -43.68
CA TRP A 435 90.90 -11.98 -44.40
C TRP A 435 89.92 -10.88 -43.98
N GLU A 436 89.39 -10.14 -44.95
CA GLU A 436 88.39 -9.09 -44.74
C GLU A 436 86.97 -9.60 -45.07
N GLU A 437 85.98 -9.30 -44.22
CA GLU A 437 84.60 -9.78 -44.36
C GLU A 437 83.70 -8.86 -45.19
N LEU A 438 82.84 -9.46 -46.02
CA LEU A 438 81.95 -8.70 -46.92
C LEU A 438 80.47 -8.57 -46.46
N LEU A 439 79.79 -9.53 -45.75
CA LEU A 439 78.30 -9.48 -45.41
C LEU A 439 77.77 -10.38 -44.20
N THR A 440 76.70 -9.99 -43.43
CA THR A 440 75.88 -10.81 -42.41
C THR A 440 74.35 -10.42 -42.20
N SER A 441 73.47 -11.25 -41.56
CA SER A 441 72.00 -10.98 -41.20
C SER A 441 71.48 -11.65 -39.85
N GLY A 442 70.52 -11.06 -39.06
CA GLY A 442 70.13 -11.43 -37.63
C GLY A 442 68.63 -11.75 -37.24
N ASN A 443 68.28 -12.06 -35.94
CA ASN A 443 67.06 -12.77 -35.38
C ASN A 443 66.40 -12.14 -34.07
N HIS A 444 65.08 -12.25 -33.75
CA HIS A 444 64.35 -11.66 -32.54
C HIS A 444 63.58 -12.70 -31.62
N VAL A 445 63.26 -12.41 -30.32
CA VAL A 445 62.81 -13.37 -29.21
C VAL A 445 61.38 -13.11 -28.59
N GLN A 446 60.70 -14.14 -27.99
CA GLN A 446 59.29 -14.19 -27.48
C GLN A 446 59.10 -13.91 -25.94
N SER A 447 57.95 -13.36 -25.50
CA SER A 447 57.63 -13.00 -24.08
C SER A 447 57.17 -14.15 -23.14
N THR A 448 57.43 -14.00 -21.83
CA THR A 448 57.14 -14.99 -20.75
C THR A 448 55.77 -14.80 -20.06
N ALA A 449 55.42 -15.71 -19.13
CA ALA A 449 54.14 -15.72 -18.39
C ALA A 449 54.00 -14.53 -17.43
N ASP A 450 55.04 -14.30 -16.64
CA ASP A 450 55.04 -13.32 -15.57
C ASP A 450 55.04 -11.90 -16.15
N GLU A 451 55.79 -11.70 -17.25
CA GLU A 451 55.77 -10.45 -18.01
C GLU A 451 54.39 -10.14 -18.58
N ALA A 452 53.65 -11.17 -19.02
CA ALA A 452 52.28 -11.02 -19.53
C ALA A 452 51.27 -10.70 -18.42
N GLN A 453 51.43 -11.26 -17.22
CA GLN A 453 50.53 -11.01 -16.09
C GLN A 453 50.78 -9.67 -15.40
N ALA A 454 52.03 -9.19 -15.39
CA ALA A 454 52.41 -7.90 -14.81
C ALA A 454 52.18 -6.71 -15.77
N GLY A 455 52.12 -6.94 -17.09
CA GLY A 455 51.76 -5.93 -18.08
C GLY A 455 52.84 -4.87 -18.37
N VAL A 456 54.13 -5.21 -18.24
CA VAL A 456 55.24 -4.24 -18.26
C VAL A 456 56.21 -4.32 -19.46
N ALA A 457 56.17 -5.37 -20.29
CA ALA A 457 57.16 -5.59 -21.37
C ALA A 457 56.68 -5.14 -22.78
N THR A 458 57.52 -4.44 -23.55
CA THR A 458 57.19 -3.86 -24.88
C THR A 458 57.95 -4.44 -26.08
N SER A 459 58.93 -5.33 -25.87
CA SER A 459 59.88 -5.76 -26.92
C SER A 459 59.78 -7.23 -27.35
N GLY A 460 59.04 -8.06 -26.63
CA GLY A 460 58.77 -9.45 -26.99
C GLY A 460 57.38 -9.64 -27.60
N TRP A 461 57.24 -10.59 -28.53
CA TRP A 461 55.95 -10.91 -29.13
C TRP A 461 55.13 -11.84 -28.22
N MET A 462 53.82 -11.56 -28.09
CA MET A 462 52.88 -12.33 -27.26
C MET A 462 52.20 -13.44 -28.06
N THR A 463 52.04 -14.60 -27.44
CA THR A 463 51.20 -15.69 -27.98
C THR A 463 49.77 -15.58 -27.43
N PRO A 464 48.76 -16.20 -28.09
CA PRO A 464 47.37 -16.19 -27.61
C PRO A 464 47.19 -16.64 -26.15
N LEU A 465 48.01 -17.58 -25.68
CA LEU A 465 48.00 -18.02 -24.28
C LEU A 465 48.42 -16.90 -23.31
N ARG A 466 49.44 -16.12 -23.69
CA ARG A 466 49.91 -14.98 -22.89
C ARG A 466 48.88 -13.86 -22.85
N VAL A 467 48.20 -13.63 -23.96
CA VAL A 467 47.07 -12.67 -24.03
C VAL A 467 45.93 -13.10 -23.11
N TYR A 468 45.52 -14.37 -23.12
CA TYR A 468 44.46 -14.87 -22.23
C TYR A 468 44.82 -14.73 -20.74
N GLN A 469 46.07 -15.04 -20.37
CA GLN A 469 46.55 -14.91 -18.99
C GLN A 469 46.57 -13.45 -18.52
N ALA A 470 47.00 -12.52 -19.38
CA ALA A 470 47.00 -11.09 -19.11
C ALA A 470 45.57 -10.56 -18.87
N VAL A 471 44.62 -10.92 -19.74
CA VAL A 471 43.22 -10.51 -19.62
C VAL A 471 42.58 -11.09 -18.34
N ARG A 472 42.85 -12.36 -18.02
CA ARG A 472 42.31 -12.98 -16.80
C ARG A 472 42.85 -12.34 -15.51
N SER A 473 44.12 -11.94 -15.50
CA SER A 473 44.74 -11.22 -14.36
C SER A 473 44.11 -9.84 -14.16
N ALA A 474 43.81 -9.14 -15.26
CA ALA A 474 43.22 -7.80 -15.23
C ALA A 474 41.72 -7.76 -14.86
N VAL A 475 41.01 -8.90 -14.92
CA VAL A 475 39.56 -8.97 -14.68
C VAL A 475 39.25 -9.59 -13.30
N TYR A 476 38.86 -8.75 -12.33
CA TYR A 476 38.53 -9.17 -10.96
C TYR A 476 37.12 -9.77 -10.85
N ARG A 477 36.92 -10.78 -9.98
CA ARG A 477 35.59 -11.31 -9.64
C ARG A 477 34.89 -10.34 -8.68
N CYS A 478 33.67 -9.91 -9.00
CA CYS A 478 32.98 -9.00 -8.08
C CYS A 478 32.74 -9.66 -6.72
N THR A 479 32.83 -8.86 -5.66
CA THR A 479 32.47 -9.21 -4.28
C THR A 479 31.75 -8.01 -3.68
N GLU A 480 31.10 -8.15 -2.52
CA GLU A 480 30.50 -7.01 -1.81
C GLU A 480 31.51 -5.87 -1.52
N ALA A 481 32.81 -6.19 -1.51
CA ALA A 481 33.90 -5.24 -1.26
C ALA A 481 34.56 -4.66 -2.53
N ALA A 482 34.30 -5.21 -3.72
CA ALA A 482 35.03 -4.81 -4.92
C ALA A 482 34.24 -5.03 -6.22
N TRP A 483 34.30 -4.04 -7.10
CA TRP A 483 33.66 -4.07 -8.42
C TRP A 483 34.42 -5.04 -9.33
N GLY A 484 33.68 -5.80 -10.14
CA GLY A 484 34.26 -6.81 -11.01
C GLY A 484 33.22 -7.47 -11.92
N VAL A 485 33.61 -8.54 -12.59
CA VAL A 485 32.68 -9.35 -13.39
C VAL A 485 32.00 -10.41 -12.53
N ILE A 486 30.71 -10.63 -12.76
CA ILE A 486 29.90 -11.66 -12.09
C ILE A 486 29.41 -12.68 -13.10
N ARG A 487 29.31 -13.94 -12.67
CA ARG A 487 28.64 -15.00 -13.44
C ARG A 487 27.13 -15.00 -13.15
N LEU A 488 26.33 -15.45 -14.10
CA LEU A 488 24.90 -15.68 -13.86
C LEU A 488 24.71 -17.03 -13.14
N ALA A 489 23.91 -17.07 -12.09
CA ALA A 489 23.59 -18.31 -11.36
C ALA A 489 22.73 -19.23 -12.23
N THR A 490 22.88 -20.55 -12.20
CA THR A 490 21.94 -21.49 -12.82
C THR A 490 20.58 -21.51 -12.09
N GLN A 491 19.55 -22.16 -12.65
CA GLN A 491 18.27 -22.26 -11.94
C GLN A 491 18.44 -23.00 -10.62
N ASP A 492 19.14 -24.14 -10.63
CA ASP A 492 19.36 -24.95 -9.43
C ASP A 492 20.14 -24.18 -8.35
N GLU A 493 21.14 -23.39 -8.74
CA GLU A 493 21.88 -22.50 -7.83
C GLU A 493 21.00 -21.38 -7.26
N THR A 494 20.05 -20.86 -8.04
CA THR A 494 19.08 -19.85 -7.59
C THR A 494 18.12 -20.46 -6.57
N ASP A 495 17.62 -21.67 -6.84
CA ASP A 495 16.66 -22.37 -5.98
C ASP A 495 17.30 -22.79 -4.65
N ALA A 496 18.60 -23.15 -4.67
CA ALA A 496 19.36 -23.53 -3.48
C ALA A 496 19.84 -22.35 -2.62
N GLY A 497 19.97 -21.14 -3.19
CA GLY A 497 20.39 -19.94 -2.46
C GLY A 497 21.81 -19.99 -1.85
N ALA A 498 22.70 -20.82 -2.39
CA ALA A 498 23.98 -21.17 -1.75
C ALA A 498 25.17 -20.27 -2.14
N LEU A 499 25.00 -19.33 -3.07
CA LEU A 499 26.11 -18.60 -3.70
C LEU A 499 25.89 -17.09 -3.67
N ASP A 500 26.82 -16.38 -3.06
CA ASP A 500 26.84 -14.92 -2.99
C ASP A 500 27.55 -14.27 -4.21
N VAL A 501 28.31 -15.07 -4.95
CA VAL A 501 29.16 -14.62 -6.08
C VAL A 501 28.52 -14.80 -7.46
N ALA A 502 27.20 -14.91 -7.53
CA ALA A 502 26.47 -15.13 -8.77
C ALA A 502 25.19 -14.28 -8.84
N ALA A 503 24.94 -13.66 -10.00
CA ALA A 503 23.76 -12.84 -10.22
C ALA A 503 22.54 -13.70 -10.61
N VAL A 504 21.39 -13.41 -9.99
CA VAL A 504 20.09 -13.97 -10.35
C VAL A 504 19.43 -13.10 -11.42
N THR A 505 18.91 -13.72 -12.48
CA THR A 505 18.23 -12.99 -13.56
C THR A 505 16.73 -12.84 -13.29
N PRO A 506 16.05 -11.84 -13.88
CA PRO A 506 14.59 -11.72 -13.78
C PRO A 506 13.82 -12.98 -14.21
N LEU A 507 14.36 -13.74 -15.18
CA LEU A 507 13.79 -15.01 -15.62
C LEU A 507 13.79 -16.07 -14.50
N LYS A 508 14.86 -16.12 -13.71
CA LYS A 508 15.04 -17.08 -12.60
C LYS A 508 14.20 -16.66 -11.41
N LEU A 509 14.12 -15.35 -11.15
CA LEU A 509 13.22 -14.77 -10.13
C LEU A 509 11.73 -15.04 -10.43
N LYS A 510 11.32 -14.98 -11.70
CA LYS A 510 9.92 -15.24 -12.12
C LYS A 510 9.46 -16.68 -11.83
N LYS A 511 10.37 -17.66 -11.76
CA LYS A 511 10.03 -19.07 -11.50
C LYS A 511 9.73 -19.37 -10.03
N HIS A 512 10.16 -18.55 -9.09
CA HIS A 512 9.75 -18.61 -7.68
C HIS A 512 8.36 -18.00 -7.49
N SER A 513 7.35 -18.50 -8.21
CA SER A 513 5.97 -18.02 -8.08
C SER A 513 5.38 -18.54 -6.77
N SER A 514 5.40 -17.69 -5.74
CA SER A 514 4.65 -17.89 -4.50
C SER A 514 3.16 -18.09 -4.76
N ILE A 515 2.46 -18.72 -3.83
CA ILE A 515 1.01 -18.96 -3.91
C ILE A 515 0.27 -17.64 -4.19
N GLY A 516 -0.64 -17.66 -5.18
CA GLY A 516 -1.42 -16.50 -5.59
C GLY A 516 -0.78 -15.62 -6.69
N VAL A 517 0.50 -15.78 -7.03
CA VAL A 517 1.13 -14.99 -8.11
C VAL A 517 0.67 -15.47 -9.49
N GLY A 518 -0.23 -14.71 -10.12
CA GLY A 518 -0.77 -15.04 -11.44
C GLY A 518 -1.76 -16.21 -11.44
N GLN A 519 -2.31 -16.55 -10.28
CA GLN A 519 -3.38 -17.53 -10.10
C GLN A 519 -4.72 -16.80 -9.92
N THR A 520 -5.82 -17.43 -10.31
CA THR A 520 -7.17 -16.87 -10.11
C THR A 520 -8.06 -17.85 -9.34
N TRP A 521 -8.97 -17.31 -8.54
CA TRP A 521 -9.98 -18.12 -7.87
C TRP A 521 -11.01 -18.62 -8.88
N GLN A 522 -11.18 -19.93 -8.94
CA GLN A 522 -12.14 -20.59 -9.80
C GLN A 522 -13.14 -21.36 -8.95
N ASN A 523 -14.44 -21.11 -9.16
CA ASN A 523 -15.49 -21.94 -8.60
C ASN A 523 -15.63 -23.21 -9.44
N VAL A 524 -15.23 -24.33 -8.86
CA VAL A 524 -15.19 -25.65 -9.53
C VAL A 524 -16.22 -26.61 -8.95
N LEU A 525 -17.18 -26.12 -8.17
CA LEU A 525 -18.23 -26.89 -7.52
C LEU A 525 -18.93 -27.88 -8.47
N ALA A 526 -19.27 -27.46 -9.69
CA ALA A 526 -19.93 -28.32 -10.68
C ALA A 526 -19.07 -29.49 -11.19
N SER A 527 -17.76 -29.46 -10.95
CA SER A 527 -16.78 -30.45 -11.43
C SER A 527 -16.09 -31.23 -10.30
N ARG A 528 -16.57 -31.07 -9.06
CA ARG A 528 -15.99 -31.67 -7.86
C ARG A 528 -17.03 -32.43 -7.06
N ALA A 529 -16.60 -33.52 -6.45
CA ALA A 529 -17.40 -34.37 -5.60
C ALA A 529 -16.58 -34.82 -4.39
N LEU A 530 -17.28 -35.11 -3.29
CA LEU A 530 -16.69 -35.71 -2.10
C LEU A 530 -16.17 -37.13 -2.41
N ASN A 531 -15.21 -37.60 -1.62
CA ASN A 531 -14.59 -38.92 -1.73
C ASN A 531 -13.96 -39.22 -3.11
N THR A 532 -13.66 -38.17 -3.89
CA THR A 532 -13.02 -38.29 -5.19
C THR A 532 -11.61 -37.70 -5.11
N THR A 533 -10.62 -38.45 -5.57
CA THR A 533 -9.22 -37.99 -5.62
C THR A 533 -8.96 -37.20 -6.89
N TYR A 534 -8.39 -36.01 -6.74
CA TYR A 534 -7.99 -35.12 -7.83
C TYR A 534 -6.49 -34.89 -7.80
N THR A 535 -5.90 -34.45 -8.91
CA THR A 535 -4.47 -34.12 -9.02
C THR A 535 -4.29 -32.64 -9.33
N ASN A 536 -3.36 -31.98 -8.64
CA ASN A 536 -2.97 -30.63 -8.97
C ASN A 536 -2.03 -30.60 -10.20
N SER A 537 -2.61 -30.40 -11.38
CA SER A 537 -1.92 -30.37 -12.67
C SER A 537 -1.45 -28.99 -13.15
N THR A 538 -1.52 -27.93 -12.33
CA THR A 538 -1.19 -26.54 -12.79
C THR A 538 0.30 -26.25 -12.88
N GLY A 539 1.15 -27.16 -12.39
CA GLY A 539 2.58 -26.90 -12.25
C GLY A 539 2.92 -25.89 -11.15
N ARG A 540 1.96 -25.53 -10.29
CA ARG A 540 2.12 -24.59 -9.16
C ARG A 540 1.32 -25.06 -7.94
N PRO A 541 1.71 -24.71 -6.71
CA PRO A 541 0.85 -24.93 -5.54
C PRO A 541 -0.51 -24.26 -5.72
N ILE A 542 -1.59 -24.90 -5.31
CA ILE A 542 -2.95 -24.35 -5.33
C ILE A 542 -3.50 -24.27 -3.92
N MET A 543 -4.34 -23.28 -3.63
CA MET A 543 -5.14 -23.23 -2.41
C MET A 543 -6.56 -23.70 -2.73
N ILE A 544 -7.11 -24.58 -1.90
CA ILE A 544 -8.45 -25.09 -2.07
C ILE A 544 -9.27 -24.65 -0.87
N THR A 545 -10.46 -24.13 -1.12
CA THR A 545 -11.46 -23.78 -0.12
C THR A 545 -12.75 -24.53 -0.42
N VAL A 546 -13.17 -25.38 0.51
CA VAL A 546 -14.37 -26.21 0.38
C VAL A 546 -15.32 -25.88 1.52
N ALA A 547 -16.58 -25.61 1.23
CA ALA A 547 -17.61 -25.45 2.25
C ALA A 547 -18.60 -26.61 2.19
N LEU A 548 -18.85 -27.21 3.36
CA LEU A 548 -19.77 -28.32 3.54
C LEU A 548 -20.87 -27.89 4.50
N ARG A 549 -22.11 -28.25 4.19
CA ARG A 549 -23.25 -28.13 5.10
C ARG A 549 -23.54 -29.50 5.69
N ASP A 550 -23.53 -29.56 7.00
CA ASP A 550 -23.83 -30.76 7.73
C ASP A 550 -25.31 -30.82 8.15
N GLN A 551 -25.85 -32.02 8.25
CA GLN A 551 -27.22 -32.30 8.70
C GLN A 551 -27.27 -33.33 9.83
N GLY A 552 -26.18 -33.50 10.57
CA GLY A 552 -26.12 -34.37 11.76
C GLY A 552 -24.72 -34.44 12.35
N SER A 553 -24.35 -35.59 12.92
CA SER A 553 -23.00 -35.83 13.45
C SER A 553 -22.14 -36.54 12.40
N TYR A 554 -21.41 -35.77 11.59
CA TYR A 554 -20.63 -36.32 10.48
C TYR A 554 -19.22 -35.71 10.39
N MET A 555 -18.23 -36.58 10.19
CA MET A 555 -16.83 -36.19 10.01
C MET A 555 -16.50 -35.93 8.53
N SER A 556 -15.66 -34.93 8.27
CA SER A 556 -15.00 -34.73 6.98
C SER A 556 -13.49 -34.53 7.16
N GLU A 557 -12.70 -35.00 6.20
CA GLU A 557 -11.25 -34.99 6.28
C GLU A 557 -10.65 -34.52 4.95
N MET A 558 -9.51 -33.85 5.04
CA MET A 558 -8.75 -33.39 3.88
C MET A 558 -7.50 -34.23 3.75
N TYR A 559 -7.25 -34.76 2.55
CA TYR A 559 -6.04 -35.50 2.23
C TYR A 559 -5.24 -34.78 1.14
N VAL A 560 -3.93 -34.72 1.30
CA VAL A 560 -2.97 -34.24 0.29
C VAL A 560 -1.83 -35.24 0.17
N ALA A 561 -1.58 -35.75 -1.04
CA ALA A 561 -0.63 -36.82 -1.32
C ALA A 561 -0.83 -38.06 -0.40
N GLY A 562 -2.08 -38.35 -0.03
CA GLY A 562 -2.44 -39.44 0.88
C GLY A 562 -2.26 -39.14 2.38
N VAL A 563 -1.74 -37.96 2.75
CA VAL A 563 -1.60 -37.52 4.14
C VAL A 563 -2.84 -36.72 4.56
N GLN A 564 -3.43 -37.06 5.71
CA GLN A 564 -4.51 -36.27 6.29
C GLN A 564 -3.97 -34.92 6.79
N VAL A 565 -4.38 -33.83 6.15
CA VAL A 565 -3.93 -32.47 6.47
C VAL A 565 -4.91 -31.71 7.36
N GLY A 566 -6.11 -32.27 7.58
CA GLY A 566 -7.03 -31.78 8.58
C GLY A 566 -8.30 -32.62 8.65
N THR A 567 -9.06 -32.38 9.71
CA THR A 567 -10.31 -33.06 10.02
C THR A 567 -11.29 -32.06 10.61
N TRP A 568 -12.57 -32.32 10.38
CA TRP A 568 -13.65 -31.59 10.99
C TRP A 568 -14.71 -32.58 11.48
N ASP A 569 -15.01 -32.52 12.77
CA ASP A 569 -16.02 -33.34 13.45
C ASP A 569 -16.91 -32.44 14.30
N GLN A 570 -18.22 -32.61 14.16
CA GLN A 570 -19.22 -31.82 14.87
C GLN A 570 -20.50 -32.63 15.06
N SER A 571 -21.23 -32.35 16.13
CA SER A 571 -22.44 -33.08 16.50
C SER A 571 -23.75 -32.35 16.16
N THR A 572 -23.68 -31.21 15.46
CA THR A 572 -24.83 -30.35 15.15
C THR A 572 -24.78 -29.84 13.72
N SER A 573 -25.95 -29.54 13.16
CA SER A 573 -26.08 -29.07 11.77
C SER A 573 -25.55 -27.65 11.59
N ILE A 574 -24.33 -27.51 11.08
CA ILE A 574 -23.76 -26.22 10.67
C ILE A 574 -23.12 -26.29 9.28
N THR A 575 -22.90 -25.11 8.69
CA THR A 575 -22.06 -24.96 7.49
C THR A 575 -20.68 -24.52 7.94
N TYR A 576 -19.64 -25.23 7.48
CA TYR A 576 -18.25 -24.92 7.80
C TYR A 576 -17.40 -24.92 6.54
N THR A 577 -16.23 -24.29 6.63
CA THR A 577 -15.30 -24.12 5.53
C THR A 577 -13.95 -24.70 5.91
N GLN A 578 -13.36 -25.43 4.97
CA GLN A 578 -12.05 -26.04 5.09
C GLN A 578 -11.13 -25.47 4.00
N THR A 579 -9.91 -25.10 4.38
CA THR A 579 -8.93 -24.54 3.46
C THR A 579 -7.59 -25.22 3.63
N PHE A 580 -6.97 -25.64 2.52
CA PHE A 580 -5.69 -26.33 2.52
C PHE A 580 -4.91 -26.06 1.22
N ILE A 581 -3.60 -26.28 1.26
CA ILE A 581 -2.69 -26.07 0.14
C ILE A 581 -2.32 -27.42 -0.46
N VAL A 582 -2.33 -27.52 -1.79
CA VAL A 582 -1.93 -28.70 -2.54
C VAL A 582 -0.71 -28.36 -3.39
N PRO A 583 0.47 -28.97 -3.13
CA PRO A 583 1.66 -28.79 -3.96
C PRO A 583 1.43 -29.15 -5.43
N ALA A 584 2.27 -28.62 -6.32
CA ALA A 584 2.24 -28.99 -7.73
C ALA A 584 2.45 -30.50 -7.90
N GLY A 585 1.59 -31.17 -8.69
CA GLY A 585 1.65 -32.61 -8.94
C GLY A 585 1.08 -33.50 -7.83
N ALA A 586 0.77 -32.97 -6.64
CA ALA A 586 0.19 -33.75 -5.55
C ALA A 586 -1.30 -34.07 -5.79
N THR A 587 -1.73 -35.23 -5.28
CA THR A 587 -3.15 -35.60 -5.24
C THR A 587 -3.84 -34.97 -4.03
N TYR A 588 -5.14 -34.78 -4.10
CA TYR A 588 -5.96 -34.30 -2.98
C TYR A 588 -7.37 -34.86 -3.01
N MET A 589 -7.99 -34.95 -1.84
CA MET A 589 -9.36 -35.42 -1.66
C MET A 589 -9.97 -34.76 -0.44
N VAL A 590 -11.26 -34.45 -0.50
CA VAL A 590 -12.08 -34.12 0.68
C VAL A 590 -13.09 -35.23 0.86
N THR A 591 -13.07 -35.87 2.03
CA THR A 591 -14.04 -36.90 2.38
C THR A 591 -15.33 -36.27 2.91
N GLY A 592 -16.42 -37.01 2.81
CA GLY A 592 -17.67 -36.66 3.48
C GLY A 592 -18.73 -37.71 3.18
N ASN A 593 -19.75 -37.83 4.01
CA ASN A 593 -20.71 -38.92 3.91
C ASN A 593 -21.81 -38.67 2.84
N GLY A 594 -21.43 -38.07 1.71
CA GLY A 594 -22.32 -37.70 0.62
C GLY A 594 -22.91 -38.92 -0.07
N GLY A 595 -24.22 -39.13 0.09
CA GLY A 595 -24.96 -40.26 -0.48
C GLY A 595 -25.93 -40.94 0.50
N SER A 596 -25.76 -40.73 1.81
CA SER A 596 -26.71 -41.18 2.84
C SER A 596 -27.75 -40.09 3.12
N ALA A 597 -29.01 -40.47 3.37
CA ALA A 597 -30.07 -39.53 3.76
C ALA A 597 -29.70 -38.84 5.10
N GLY A 598 -29.10 -37.64 5.00
CA GLY A 598 -28.57 -36.87 6.13
C GLY A 598 -27.08 -36.49 6.06
N GLY A 599 -26.32 -36.93 5.04
CA GLY A 599 -24.89 -36.68 4.93
C GLY A 599 -24.48 -35.25 4.53
N ASN A 600 -23.16 -34.97 4.56
CA ASN A 600 -22.61 -33.66 4.21
C ASN A 600 -23.00 -33.24 2.79
N THR A 601 -23.55 -32.04 2.66
CA THR A 601 -23.85 -31.41 1.38
C THR A 601 -22.71 -30.49 0.98
N LEU A 602 -22.17 -30.66 -0.23
CA LEU A 602 -21.17 -29.75 -0.77
C LEU A 602 -21.83 -28.42 -1.18
N VAL A 603 -21.35 -27.32 -0.61
CA VAL A 603 -21.92 -25.96 -0.82
C VAL A 603 -21.00 -25.09 -1.66
N LEU A 604 -19.68 -25.25 -1.50
CA LEU A 604 -18.68 -24.48 -2.22
C LEU A 604 -17.47 -25.37 -2.49
N TRP A 605 -16.88 -25.22 -3.67
CA TRP A 605 -15.54 -25.71 -3.94
C TRP A 605 -14.84 -24.70 -4.84
N THR A 606 -13.88 -23.98 -4.28
CA THR A 606 -13.07 -23.00 -5.00
C THR A 606 -11.60 -23.36 -4.93
N GLU A 607 -10.90 -23.18 -6.05
CA GLU A 607 -9.47 -23.44 -6.17
C GLU A 607 -8.78 -22.17 -6.68
N LEU A 608 -7.73 -21.72 -6.01
CA LEU A 608 -6.81 -20.69 -6.49
C LEU A 608 -5.76 -21.36 -7.37
N ARG A 609 -5.92 -21.27 -8.69
CA ARG A 609 -5.14 -22.05 -9.67
C ARG A 609 -4.34 -21.20 -10.64
#